data_AF-A0A1A2NN79-F1
#
_entry.id   AF-A0A1A2NN79-F1
#
_cell.length_a   1.000
_cell.length_b   1.000
_cell.length_c   1.000
_cell.angle_alpha   90.00
_cell.angle_beta   90.00
_cell.angle_gamma   90.00
#
_symmetry.space_group_name_H-M   'P 1'
#
loop_
_entity.id
_entity.type
_entity.pdbx_description
1 polymer ?
#
loop_
_entity_poly.entity_id
_entity_poly.type
_entity_poly.pdbx_seq_one_letter_code
_entity_poly.pdbx_strand_id
1 'polypeptide(L)'
;MRIVALFAASLLIAGCSHTVGGQSQQTPTSRSASSTPSGGKGPAPSAAPAAGASISDVIAWIEAGHPADPGRYHDAIRDGAATPLGNDLAFSAVAGKASCMTDSKHTGAALVCLVSLTNPPAAPATSYGDWQGGWVTFDGVNLQVGASRADPGPFINGNGPELANGDSLSFGDYRCRADQTGLYCVNYAHQSAAHLGPAGIEPFGCLKPGPAPDGVGTAFSCS
;
A
#
# COMPACT_ATOMS: atom_id res chain seq x y z
N MET A 1 -11.45 29.06 41.77
CA MET A 1 -12.73 28.64 42.38
C MET A 1 -13.38 27.68 41.40
N ARG A 2 -13.09 26.36 41.46
CA ARG A 2 -13.97 25.26 41.93
C ARG A 2 -15.45 25.44 41.57
N ILE A 3 -16.01 24.60 40.68
CA ILE A 3 -17.16 23.71 40.95
C ILE A 3 -17.01 22.44 40.10
N VAL A 4 -17.02 21.30 40.78
CA VAL A 4 -17.06 19.92 40.26
C VAL A 4 -18.53 19.47 40.29
N ALA A 5 -18.99 18.69 39.31
CA ALA A 5 -20.22 17.91 39.44
C ALA A 5 -20.07 16.55 38.74
N LEU A 6 -19.94 15.51 39.56
CA LEU A 6 -20.07 14.10 39.24
C LEU A 6 -21.54 13.70 39.35
N PHE A 7 -22.06 12.86 38.46
CA PHE A 7 -23.14 11.91 38.80
C PHE A 7 -23.01 10.64 37.97
N ALA A 8 -22.87 9.52 38.68
CA ALA A 8 -22.91 8.14 38.19
C ALA A 8 -24.34 7.59 38.27
N ALA A 9 -24.70 6.68 37.36
CA ALA A 9 -25.87 5.82 37.54
C ALA A 9 -25.61 4.45 36.88
N SER A 10 -25.49 3.43 37.71
CA SER A 10 -25.55 2.02 37.33
C SER A 10 -26.92 1.47 37.71
N LEU A 11 -27.60 0.78 36.79
CA LEU A 11 -28.77 -0.04 37.11
C LEU A 11 -28.63 -1.40 36.42
N LEU A 12 -28.50 -2.43 37.26
CA LEU A 12 -28.61 -3.85 36.95
C LEU A 12 -30.09 -4.21 36.75
N ILE A 13 -30.40 -5.01 35.72
CA ILE A 13 -31.69 -5.67 35.60
C ILE A 13 -31.46 -7.18 35.59
N ALA A 14 -31.99 -7.84 36.62
CA ALA A 14 -32.22 -9.27 36.70
C ALA A 14 -33.62 -9.60 36.16
N GLY A 15 -33.81 -10.78 35.55
CA GLY A 15 -35.10 -11.17 34.99
C GLY A 15 -35.24 -12.67 34.70
N CYS A 16 -35.55 -13.42 35.76
CA CYS A 16 -36.33 -14.66 35.92
C CYS A 16 -36.50 -15.70 34.79
N SER A 17 -36.13 -16.94 35.15
CA SER A 17 -36.54 -18.22 34.55
C SER A 17 -38.02 -18.54 34.78
N HIS A 18 -38.70 -19.13 33.79
CA HIS A 18 -39.81 -20.07 34.01
C HIS A 18 -39.87 -21.15 32.92
N THR A 19 -39.99 -22.40 33.37
CA THR A 19 -40.23 -23.61 32.59
C THR A 19 -41.73 -23.89 32.48
N VAL A 20 -42.24 -24.16 31.27
CA VAL A 20 -43.48 -24.92 31.06
C VAL A 20 -43.24 -25.94 29.96
N GLY A 21 -43.42 -27.21 30.31
CA GLY A 21 -43.35 -28.34 29.40
C GLY A 21 -44.59 -28.43 28.53
N GLY A 22 -44.37 -28.73 27.25
CA GLY A 22 -45.39 -29.17 26.31
C GLY A 22 -44.76 -30.22 25.39
N GLN A 23 -44.89 -31.49 25.78
CA GLN A 23 -44.63 -32.62 24.88
C GLN A 23 -45.77 -32.68 23.86
N SER A 24 -45.43 -32.45 22.59
CA SER A 24 -46.18 -33.00 21.45
C SER A 24 -45.17 -33.67 20.53
N GLN A 25 -45.33 -34.98 20.43
CA GLN A 25 -44.56 -35.91 19.62
C GLN A 25 -44.88 -35.70 18.13
N GLN A 26 -43.87 -35.42 17.31
CA GLN A 26 -43.97 -35.55 15.84
C GLN A 26 -42.59 -35.87 15.22
N THR A 27 -42.50 -37.10 14.71
CA THR A 27 -41.70 -37.61 13.57
C THR A 27 -40.19 -37.28 13.50
N PRO A 28 -39.29 -38.28 13.52
CA PRO A 28 -37.88 -38.04 13.25
C PRO A 28 -37.68 -37.83 11.75
N THR A 29 -37.74 -36.58 11.30
CA THR A 29 -37.15 -36.20 10.02
C THR A 29 -35.67 -35.96 10.28
N SER A 30 -34.81 -36.86 9.79
CA SER A 30 -33.36 -36.69 9.77
C SER A 30 -33.00 -35.38 9.09
N ARG A 31 -32.77 -34.31 9.86
CA ARG A 31 -32.10 -33.11 9.38
C ARG A 31 -30.62 -33.46 9.29
N SER A 32 -30.17 -33.81 8.09
CA SER A 32 -28.77 -33.71 7.73
C SER A 32 -28.30 -32.30 8.10
N ALA A 33 -27.34 -32.21 9.02
CA ALA A 33 -26.62 -30.98 9.25
C ALA A 33 -25.88 -30.66 7.94
N SER A 34 -26.38 -29.68 7.20
CA SER A 34 -25.65 -29.06 6.12
C SER A 34 -24.48 -28.32 6.74
N SER A 35 -23.35 -29.00 6.92
CA SER A 35 -22.07 -28.35 7.10
C SER A 35 -21.81 -27.54 5.83
N THR A 36 -22.00 -26.23 5.89
CA THR A 36 -21.43 -25.32 4.90
C THR A 36 -19.94 -25.64 4.81
N PRO A 37 -19.40 -25.98 3.63
CA PRO A 37 -17.97 -26.06 3.50
C PRO A 37 -17.46 -24.64 3.77
N SER A 38 -16.60 -24.47 4.79
CA SER A 38 -15.66 -23.35 4.78
C SER A 38 -14.93 -23.47 3.45
N GLY A 39 -15.31 -22.63 2.48
CA GLY A 39 -14.62 -22.54 1.21
C GLY A 39 -13.18 -22.22 1.54
N GLY A 40 -12.31 -23.22 1.46
CA GLY A 40 -10.89 -23.04 1.63
C GLY A 40 -10.47 -22.00 0.60
N LYS A 41 -9.99 -20.85 1.07
CA LYS A 41 -9.35 -19.86 0.21
C LYS A 41 -8.29 -20.64 -0.56
N GLY A 42 -8.39 -20.66 -1.89
CA GLY A 42 -7.40 -21.33 -2.74
C GLY A 42 -5.99 -20.88 -2.36
N PRO A 43 -4.96 -21.70 -2.64
CA PRO A 43 -3.59 -21.35 -2.30
C PRO A 43 -3.26 -19.95 -2.83
N ALA A 44 -2.62 -19.15 -1.98
CA ALA A 44 -2.26 -17.79 -2.31
C ALA A 44 -1.36 -17.74 -3.56
N PRO A 45 -1.60 -16.80 -4.48
CA PRO A 45 -0.74 -16.62 -5.65
C PRO A 45 0.71 -16.41 -5.20
N SER A 46 1.61 -17.29 -5.66
CA SER A 46 3.03 -17.23 -5.29
C SER A 46 3.87 -16.45 -6.29
N ALA A 47 3.54 -16.53 -7.59
CA ALA A 47 4.25 -15.80 -8.63
C ALA A 47 3.80 -14.35 -8.71
N ALA A 48 4.77 -13.44 -8.89
CA ALA A 48 4.49 -12.02 -9.07
C ALA A 48 3.63 -11.77 -10.32
N PRO A 49 2.69 -10.81 -10.30
CA PRO A 49 1.87 -10.48 -11.45
C PRO A 49 2.72 -10.02 -12.65
N ALA A 50 2.44 -10.57 -13.82
CA ALA A 50 3.03 -10.14 -15.08
C ALA A 50 2.34 -8.87 -15.61
N ALA A 51 2.99 -8.15 -16.53
CA ALA A 51 2.38 -7.02 -17.24
C ALA A 51 1.02 -7.41 -17.85
N GLY A 52 0.04 -6.51 -17.71
CA GLY A 52 -1.33 -6.75 -18.16
C GLY A 52 -2.19 -7.67 -17.26
N ALA A 53 -1.68 -8.14 -16.12
CA ALA A 53 -2.49 -8.84 -15.12
C ALA A 53 -3.68 -7.97 -14.66
N SER A 54 -4.78 -8.62 -14.26
CA SER A 54 -5.94 -7.90 -13.74
C SER A 54 -5.59 -7.23 -12.40
N ILE A 55 -6.20 -6.08 -12.10
CA ILE A 55 -5.97 -5.40 -10.82
C ILE A 55 -6.35 -6.31 -9.63
N SER A 56 -7.39 -7.14 -9.77
CA SER A 56 -7.78 -8.12 -8.75
C SER A 56 -6.69 -9.15 -8.48
N ASP A 57 -5.97 -9.61 -9.51
CA ASP A 57 -4.87 -10.56 -9.34
C ASP A 57 -3.67 -9.89 -8.65
N VAL A 58 -3.39 -8.64 -9.01
CA VAL A 58 -2.33 -7.84 -8.37
C VAL A 58 -2.63 -7.62 -6.89
N ILE A 59 -3.86 -7.20 -6.56
CA ILE A 59 -4.31 -7.01 -5.17
C ILE A 59 -4.21 -8.34 -4.40
N ALA A 60 -4.76 -9.42 -4.94
CA ALA A 60 -4.75 -10.72 -4.27
C ALA A 60 -3.32 -11.21 -4.01
N TRP A 61 -2.39 -10.96 -4.93
CA TRP A 61 -0.97 -11.27 -4.72
C TRP A 61 -0.33 -10.35 -3.68
N ILE A 62 -0.58 -9.04 -3.70
CA ILE A 62 -0.02 -8.13 -2.67
C ILE A 62 -0.52 -8.52 -1.27
N GLU A 63 -1.81 -8.83 -1.12
CA GLU A 63 -2.43 -9.23 0.15
C GLU A 63 -2.00 -10.60 0.66
N ALA A 64 -1.47 -11.44 -0.22
CA ALA A 64 -0.87 -12.72 0.16
C ALA A 64 0.51 -12.58 0.80
N GLY A 65 1.13 -11.38 0.76
CA GLY A 65 2.41 -11.13 1.39
C GLY A 65 2.35 -11.19 2.92
N HIS A 66 3.46 -11.52 3.57
CA HIS A 66 3.54 -11.51 5.03
C HIS A 66 3.44 -10.07 5.55
N PRO A 67 2.47 -9.71 6.40
CA PRO A 67 2.29 -8.33 6.81
C PRO A 67 3.43 -7.87 7.71
N ALA A 68 4.16 -6.85 7.27
CA ALA A 68 5.15 -6.14 8.06
C ALA A 68 4.47 -5.15 9.03
N ASP A 69 5.14 -4.86 10.15
CA ASP A 69 4.70 -3.84 11.10
C ASP A 69 4.99 -2.43 10.57
N PRO A 70 3.97 -1.60 10.28
CA PRO A 70 4.17 -0.23 9.79
C PRO A 70 4.96 0.65 10.77
N GLY A 71 4.88 0.37 12.07
CA GLY A 71 5.57 1.11 13.12
C GLY A 71 7.09 1.19 12.93
N ARG A 72 7.66 0.24 12.17
CA ARG A 72 9.11 0.14 11.90
C ARG A 72 9.60 1.07 10.80
N TYR A 73 8.71 1.73 10.06
CA TYR A 73 9.03 2.46 8.84
C TYR A 73 8.89 3.98 8.98
N HIS A 74 8.75 4.50 10.22
CA HIS A 74 8.58 5.93 10.51
C HIS A 74 9.89 6.71 10.72
N ASP A 75 11.04 6.12 10.39
CA ASP A 75 12.35 6.77 10.43
C ASP A 75 13.04 6.62 9.08
N ALA A 76 13.72 7.66 8.64
CA ALA A 76 14.68 7.61 7.54
C ALA A 76 16.10 7.72 8.10
N ILE A 77 17.04 6.97 7.53
CA ILE A 77 18.42 6.92 7.97
C ILE A 77 19.32 7.46 6.86
N ARG A 78 20.17 8.42 7.23
CA ARG A 78 21.21 8.99 6.39
C ARG A 78 22.49 9.12 7.18
N ASP A 79 23.60 8.61 6.63
CA ASP A 79 24.93 8.71 7.24
C ASP A 79 24.96 8.23 8.71
N GLY A 80 24.13 7.22 9.04
CA GLY A 80 23.99 6.65 10.38
C GLY A 80 23.08 7.43 11.34
N ALA A 81 22.55 8.60 10.94
CA ALA A 81 21.59 9.37 11.71
C ALA A 81 20.16 9.04 11.31
N ALA A 82 19.31 8.73 12.30
CA ALA A 82 17.88 8.53 12.11
C ALA A 82 17.12 9.86 12.22
N THR A 83 16.21 10.08 11.28
CA THR A 83 15.30 11.24 11.23
C THR A 83 13.86 10.73 11.35
N PRO A 84 13.13 11.06 12.44
CA PRO A 84 11.72 10.72 12.58
C PRO A 84 10.86 11.42 11.53
N LEU A 85 10.02 10.64 10.86
CA LEU A 85 9.12 11.10 9.80
C LEU A 85 7.70 11.44 10.32
N GLY A 86 7.40 11.10 11.58
CA GLY A 86 6.08 11.31 12.15
C GLY A 86 5.07 10.31 11.58
N ASN A 87 4.02 10.81 10.92
CA ASN A 87 3.00 9.96 10.30
C ASN A 87 3.43 9.45 8.92
N ASP A 88 4.45 10.06 8.33
CA ASP A 88 5.03 9.62 7.08
C ASP A 88 5.90 8.38 7.30
N LEU A 89 6.13 7.64 6.23
CA LEU A 89 6.97 6.46 6.26
C LEU A 89 8.00 6.46 5.16
N ALA A 90 9.08 5.72 5.37
CA ALA A 90 10.08 5.40 4.38
C ALA A 90 10.43 3.92 4.45
N PHE A 91 10.70 3.33 3.29
CA PHE A 91 11.15 1.95 3.17
C PHE A 91 11.91 1.75 1.88
N SER A 92 12.80 0.77 1.86
CA SER A 92 13.45 0.31 0.64
C SER A 92 13.01 -1.09 0.25
N ALA A 93 13.27 -1.47 -0.99
CA ALA A 93 13.07 -2.82 -1.48
C ALA A 93 14.13 -3.16 -2.52
N VAL A 94 14.28 -4.46 -2.79
CA VAL A 94 15.19 -4.99 -3.81
C VAL A 94 16.63 -4.57 -3.55
N ALA A 95 17.07 -4.73 -2.30
CA ALA A 95 18.39 -4.32 -1.81
C ALA A 95 18.67 -2.83 -2.10
N GLY A 96 17.71 -1.97 -1.79
CA GLY A 96 17.84 -0.52 -1.97
C GLY A 96 17.65 0.00 -3.40
N LYS A 97 17.33 -0.86 -4.38
CA LYS A 97 17.11 -0.41 -5.77
C LYS A 97 15.78 0.33 -5.95
N ALA A 98 14.83 0.16 -5.04
CA ALA A 98 13.67 1.02 -4.90
C ALA A 98 13.67 1.58 -3.48
N SER A 99 13.66 2.91 -3.34
CA SER A 99 13.51 3.60 -2.07
C SER A 99 12.25 4.45 -2.15
N CYS A 100 11.30 4.25 -1.24
CA CYS A 100 10.00 4.90 -1.27
C CYS A 100 9.73 5.62 0.04
N MET A 101 9.07 6.78 -0.05
CA MET A 101 8.68 7.60 1.10
C MET A 101 7.32 8.26 0.83
N THR A 102 6.54 8.50 1.88
CA THR A 102 5.42 9.45 1.85
C THR A 102 5.88 10.80 2.37
N ASP A 103 5.36 11.89 1.82
CA ASP A 103 5.63 13.23 2.33
C ASP A 103 4.33 14.02 2.38
N SER A 104 3.52 13.73 3.41
CA SER A 104 2.19 14.30 3.61
C SER A 104 2.15 15.82 3.52
N LYS A 105 3.25 16.50 3.87
CA LYS A 105 3.35 17.97 3.85
C LYS A 105 3.56 18.55 2.45
N HIS A 106 4.22 17.83 1.55
CA HIS A 106 4.60 18.37 0.24
C HIS A 106 3.92 17.65 -0.94
N THR A 107 3.63 16.36 -0.80
CA THR A 107 3.02 15.52 -1.86
C THR A 107 1.67 14.93 -1.45
N GLY A 108 1.12 15.33 -0.30
CA GLY A 108 -0.11 14.75 0.23
C GLY A 108 0.03 13.24 0.43
N ALA A 109 -0.96 12.47 0.02
CA ALA A 109 -0.92 11.01 0.17
C ALA A 109 -0.11 10.28 -0.94
N ALA A 110 0.59 11.00 -1.82
CA ALA A 110 1.34 10.34 -2.89
C ALA A 110 2.54 9.56 -2.34
N LEU A 111 2.71 8.34 -2.85
CA LEU A 111 3.93 7.56 -2.69
C LEU A 111 4.99 8.07 -3.66
N VAL A 112 6.14 8.48 -3.13
CA VAL A 112 7.27 8.95 -3.91
C VAL A 112 8.37 7.91 -3.82
N CYS A 113 8.90 7.47 -4.96
CA CYS A 113 9.98 6.49 -5.01
C CYS A 113 11.16 6.97 -5.87
N LEU A 114 12.37 6.63 -5.45
CA LEU A 114 13.56 6.63 -6.29
C LEU A 114 13.86 5.18 -6.69
N VAL A 115 13.76 4.91 -7.99
CA VAL A 115 14.01 3.59 -8.57
C VAL A 115 15.27 3.62 -9.41
N SER A 116 16.18 2.69 -9.14
CA SER A 116 17.40 2.47 -9.92
C SER A 116 17.06 1.76 -11.23
N LEU A 117 16.50 2.51 -12.19
CA LEU A 117 16.11 2.01 -13.50
C LEU A 117 17.35 1.73 -14.37
N THR A 118 17.32 0.59 -15.05
CA THR A 118 18.37 0.21 -16.02
C THR A 118 18.30 1.08 -17.27
N ASN A 119 17.08 1.39 -17.72
CA ASN A 119 16.81 2.24 -18.88
C ASN A 119 15.78 3.32 -18.48
N PRO A 120 16.20 4.37 -17.76
CA PRO A 120 15.28 5.44 -17.36
C PRO A 120 14.78 6.24 -18.57
N PRO A 121 13.59 6.87 -18.50
CA PRO A 121 13.15 7.83 -19.52
C PRO A 121 14.19 8.93 -19.72
N ALA A 122 14.36 9.36 -20.98
CA ALA A 122 15.20 10.51 -21.31
C ALA A 122 14.56 11.80 -20.77
N ALA A 123 15.40 12.78 -20.43
CA ALA A 123 14.91 14.10 -20.03
C ALA A 123 14.07 14.72 -21.16
N PRO A 124 12.83 15.16 -20.90
CA PRO A 124 12.03 15.86 -21.89
C PRO A 124 12.66 17.22 -22.21
N ALA A 125 12.34 17.79 -23.38
CA ALA A 125 12.82 19.12 -23.76
C ALA A 125 12.31 20.23 -22.82
N THR A 126 11.23 19.97 -22.08
CA THR A 126 10.65 20.85 -21.06
C THR A 126 11.33 20.71 -19.69
N SER A 127 12.34 19.84 -19.58
CA SER A 127 13.09 19.64 -18.34
C SER A 127 13.91 20.87 -17.97
N TYR A 128 13.79 21.31 -16.72
CA TYR A 128 14.60 22.39 -16.13
C TYR A 128 15.14 21.97 -14.77
N GLY A 129 16.46 22.05 -14.59
CA GLY A 129 17.16 21.54 -13.40
C GLY A 129 17.73 20.14 -13.60
N ASP A 130 18.04 19.44 -12.50
CA ASP A 130 18.67 18.13 -12.55
C ASP A 130 17.65 17.05 -12.89
N TRP A 131 17.92 16.29 -13.94
CA TRP A 131 17.04 15.21 -14.37
C TRP A 131 17.19 13.97 -13.48
N GLN A 132 16.09 13.53 -12.88
CA GLN A 132 16.01 12.30 -12.09
C GLN A 132 15.10 11.29 -12.79
N GLY A 133 15.66 10.53 -13.75
CA GLY A 133 14.90 9.57 -14.55
C GLY A 133 14.26 8.42 -13.74
N GLY A 134 14.78 8.13 -12.55
CA GLY A 134 14.24 7.14 -11.61
C GLY A 134 13.23 7.70 -10.61
N TRP A 135 12.90 8.99 -10.67
CA TRP A 135 11.92 9.60 -9.77
C TRP A 135 10.50 9.17 -10.15
N VAL A 136 9.81 8.50 -9.25
CA VAL A 136 8.45 8.02 -9.45
C VAL A 136 7.52 8.67 -8.44
N THR A 137 6.41 9.22 -8.90
CA THR A 137 5.32 9.70 -8.04
C THR A 137 4.06 8.90 -8.38
N PHE A 138 3.45 8.28 -7.37
CA PHE A 138 2.21 7.52 -7.50
C PHE A 138 1.21 8.00 -6.46
N ASP A 139 0.13 8.66 -6.91
CA ASP A 139 -0.92 9.21 -6.03
C ASP A 139 -2.21 8.36 -6.01
N GLY A 140 -2.20 7.22 -6.71
CA GLY A 140 -3.34 6.34 -6.88
C GLY A 140 -4.15 6.60 -8.15
N VAL A 141 -4.16 7.80 -8.71
CA VAL A 141 -4.81 8.09 -10.01
C VAL A 141 -3.83 8.50 -11.09
N ASN A 142 -2.63 8.94 -10.71
CA ASN A 142 -1.52 9.32 -11.56
C ASN A 142 -0.28 8.52 -11.16
N LEU A 143 0.44 8.05 -12.16
CA LEU A 143 1.78 7.47 -12.03
C LEU A 143 2.71 8.22 -12.96
N GLN A 144 3.72 8.87 -12.42
CA GLN A 144 4.68 9.67 -13.17
C GLN A 144 6.08 9.10 -12.97
N VAL A 145 6.88 9.04 -14.05
CA VAL A 145 8.23 8.48 -14.07
C VAL A 145 9.19 9.48 -14.72
N GLY A 146 10.26 9.78 -14.01
CA GLY A 146 11.22 10.80 -14.36
C GLY A 146 10.71 12.19 -14.00
N ALA A 147 11.54 12.98 -13.30
CA ALA A 147 11.22 14.35 -12.95
C ALA A 147 12.47 15.24 -12.97
N SER A 148 12.33 16.50 -13.41
CA SER A 148 13.35 17.53 -13.20
C SER A 148 13.26 18.06 -11.78
N ARG A 149 14.36 18.03 -11.04
CA ARG A 149 14.41 18.39 -9.61
C ARG A 149 15.52 19.41 -9.36
N ALA A 150 15.25 20.34 -8.45
CA ALA A 150 16.25 21.28 -7.92
C ALA A 150 16.58 21.00 -6.44
N ASP A 151 15.86 20.06 -5.83
CA ASP A 151 16.02 19.63 -4.44
C ASP A 151 15.88 18.09 -4.35
N PRO A 152 16.49 17.44 -3.35
CA PRO A 152 16.40 15.98 -3.18
C PRO A 152 15.00 15.47 -2.79
N GLY A 153 14.05 16.36 -2.51
CA GLY A 153 12.73 16.03 -1.97
C GLY A 153 12.81 15.30 -0.63
N PRO A 154 11.83 14.43 -0.31
CA PRO A 154 11.80 13.67 0.93
C PRO A 154 13.08 12.89 1.25
N PHE A 155 13.83 12.47 0.21
CA PHE A 155 15.05 11.68 0.36
C PHE A 155 16.23 12.44 0.94
N ILE A 156 16.10 13.76 1.20
CA ILE A 156 17.07 14.48 2.02
C ILE A 156 17.25 13.81 3.40
N ASN A 157 16.18 13.21 3.94
CA ASN A 157 16.17 12.52 5.22
C ASN A 157 16.85 11.13 5.17
N GLY A 158 17.17 10.62 3.98
CA GLY A 158 17.77 9.31 3.77
C GLY A 158 16.78 8.24 3.29
N ASN A 159 17.10 6.98 3.60
CA ASN A 159 16.31 5.82 3.20
C ASN A 159 15.66 5.17 4.42
N GLY A 160 14.49 4.58 4.24
CA GLY A 160 13.89 3.76 5.29
C GLY A 160 14.44 2.33 5.32
N PRO A 161 14.01 1.51 6.30
CA PRO A 161 14.39 0.11 6.38
C PRO A 161 13.95 -0.71 5.16
N GLU A 162 14.68 -1.79 4.88
CA GLU A 162 14.31 -2.72 3.81
C GLU A 162 13.02 -3.49 4.17
N LEU A 163 12.06 -3.49 3.25
CA LEU A 163 10.92 -4.40 3.22
C LEU A 163 11.39 -5.71 2.59
N ALA A 164 11.34 -6.81 3.35
CA ALA A 164 11.86 -8.09 2.89
C ALA A 164 11.03 -8.66 1.74
N ASN A 165 11.68 -9.39 0.84
CA ASN A 165 10.98 -10.08 -0.25
C ASN A 165 9.88 -11.00 0.30
N GLY A 166 8.67 -10.86 -0.22
CA GLY A 166 7.49 -11.58 0.24
C GLY A 166 6.68 -10.83 1.29
N ASP A 167 7.23 -9.81 1.94
CA ASP A 167 6.51 -9.01 2.93
C ASP A 167 5.65 -7.94 2.27
N SER A 168 4.54 -7.59 2.92
CA SER A 168 3.66 -6.50 2.53
C SER A 168 3.57 -5.42 3.61
N LEU A 169 3.57 -4.16 3.20
CA LEU A 169 3.48 -2.99 4.07
C LEU A 169 2.23 -2.19 3.71
N SER A 170 1.37 -1.92 4.70
CA SER A 170 0.11 -1.18 4.52
C SER A 170 0.22 0.21 5.13
N PHE A 171 -0.27 1.23 4.42
CA PHE A 171 -0.26 2.61 4.87
C PHE A 171 -1.24 3.48 4.07
N GLY A 172 -2.08 4.26 4.76
CA GLY A 172 -3.16 4.99 4.10
C GLY A 172 -4.00 4.06 3.22
N ASP A 173 -4.25 4.47 1.97
CA ASP A 173 -4.92 3.65 0.96
C ASP A 173 -3.98 2.69 0.20
N TYR A 174 -2.71 2.61 0.59
CA TYR A 174 -1.71 1.80 -0.09
C TYR A 174 -1.44 0.49 0.62
N ARG A 175 -1.09 -0.51 -0.18
CA ARG A 175 -0.30 -1.64 0.28
C ARG A 175 0.76 -1.96 -0.76
N CYS A 176 1.99 -2.11 -0.31
CA CYS A 176 3.08 -2.56 -1.15
C CYS A 176 3.53 -3.95 -0.76
N ARG A 177 3.94 -4.78 -1.72
CA ARG A 177 4.61 -6.08 -1.48
C ARG A 177 5.93 -6.10 -2.23
N ALA A 178 7.02 -6.44 -1.53
CA ALA A 178 8.34 -6.58 -2.15
C ALA A 178 8.51 -7.97 -2.78
N ASP A 179 9.18 -8.01 -3.92
CA ASP A 179 9.60 -9.22 -4.62
C ASP A 179 11.03 -9.05 -5.16
N GLN A 180 11.68 -10.15 -5.53
CA GLN A 180 13.02 -10.15 -6.12
C GLN A 180 13.12 -9.28 -7.38
N THR A 181 12.02 -9.09 -8.11
CA THR A 181 11.98 -8.32 -9.37
C THR A 181 11.62 -6.85 -9.19
N GLY A 182 11.08 -6.45 -8.04
CA GLY A 182 10.56 -5.10 -7.83
C GLY A 182 9.61 -4.99 -6.66
N LEU A 183 9.14 -3.78 -6.43
CA LEU A 183 8.10 -3.46 -5.46
C LEU A 183 6.77 -3.31 -6.18
N TYR A 184 5.70 -3.96 -5.72
CA TYR A 184 4.35 -3.74 -6.24
C TYR A 184 3.55 -2.97 -5.22
N CYS A 185 2.98 -1.84 -5.59
CA CYS A 185 2.14 -1.00 -4.72
C CYS A 185 0.76 -0.81 -5.32
N VAL A 186 -0.28 -1.21 -4.59
CA VAL A 186 -1.67 -0.91 -4.92
C VAL A 186 -2.14 0.31 -4.14
N ASN A 187 -2.95 1.15 -4.78
CA ASN A 187 -3.85 2.09 -4.11
C ASN A 187 -5.27 1.52 -4.16
N TYR A 188 -5.84 1.23 -2.99
CA TYR A 188 -7.15 0.60 -2.85
C TYR A 188 -8.30 1.54 -3.22
N ALA A 189 -8.20 2.83 -2.90
CA ALA A 189 -9.23 3.82 -3.18
C ALA A 189 -9.51 3.96 -4.69
N HIS A 190 -8.48 3.75 -5.51
CA HIS A 190 -8.54 3.93 -6.96
C HIS A 190 -8.44 2.63 -7.78
N GLN A 191 -8.22 1.49 -7.13
CA GLN A 191 -8.03 0.19 -7.80
C GLN A 191 -6.99 0.30 -8.93
N SER A 192 -5.85 0.89 -8.58
CA SER A 192 -4.69 1.05 -9.43
C SER A 192 -3.46 0.51 -8.72
N ALA A 193 -2.47 0.08 -9.49
CA ALA A 193 -1.20 -0.34 -8.90
C ALA A 193 -0.04 -0.04 -9.83
N ALA A 194 1.17 -0.05 -9.27
CA ALA A 194 2.40 0.07 -10.02
C ALA A 194 3.40 -1.00 -9.55
N HIS A 195 4.08 -1.64 -10.51
CA HIS A 195 5.33 -2.35 -10.26
C HIS A 195 6.49 -1.39 -10.49
N LEU A 196 7.39 -1.34 -9.51
CA LEU A 196 8.52 -0.44 -9.43
C LEU A 196 9.78 -1.30 -9.36
N GLY A 197 10.38 -1.59 -10.51
CA GLY A 197 11.52 -2.50 -10.62
C GLY A 197 12.68 -1.92 -11.45
N PRO A 198 13.91 -2.44 -11.30
CA PRO A 198 15.05 -1.98 -12.10
C PRO A 198 14.87 -2.16 -13.61
N ALA A 199 14.01 -3.10 -14.03
CA ALA A 199 13.71 -3.35 -15.44
C ALA A 199 12.74 -2.31 -16.05
N GLY A 200 11.98 -1.60 -15.21
CA GLY A 200 10.96 -0.67 -15.67
C GLY A 200 9.86 -0.42 -14.63
N ILE A 201 8.95 0.47 -15.00
CA ILE A 201 7.76 0.80 -14.23
C ILE A 201 6.54 0.29 -15.01
N GLU A 202 5.71 -0.56 -14.39
CA GLU A 202 4.54 -1.14 -15.03
C GLU A 202 3.25 -0.72 -14.30
N PRO A 203 2.30 -0.05 -14.98
CA PRO A 203 1.01 0.32 -14.43
C PRO A 203 0.00 -0.84 -14.47
N PHE A 204 -0.92 -0.87 -13.50
CA PHE A 204 -2.06 -1.79 -13.46
C PHE A 204 -3.36 -1.06 -13.16
N GLY A 205 -4.48 -1.72 -13.45
CA GLY A 205 -5.83 -1.19 -13.21
C GLY A 205 -6.20 -0.08 -14.20
N CYS A 206 -6.72 1.03 -13.68
CA CYS A 206 -7.19 2.15 -14.51
C CYS A 206 -6.08 2.99 -15.13
N LEU A 207 -4.83 2.88 -14.66
CA LEU A 207 -3.71 3.66 -15.17
C LEU A 207 -3.44 3.33 -16.65
N LYS A 208 -3.57 4.34 -17.52
CA LYS A 208 -3.25 4.25 -18.95
C LYS A 208 -2.21 5.31 -19.34
N PRO A 209 -1.33 5.03 -20.33
CA PRO A 209 -0.40 6.03 -20.83
C PRO A 209 -1.12 7.30 -21.26
N GLY A 210 -0.59 8.45 -20.88
CA GLY A 210 -1.14 9.76 -21.21
C GLY A 210 -0.04 10.79 -21.49
N PRO A 211 -0.42 12.02 -21.87
CA PRO A 211 0.56 13.09 -22.03
C PRO A 211 1.25 13.37 -20.69
N ALA A 212 2.59 13.36 -20.69
CA ALA A 212 3.36 13.73 -19.51
C ALA A 212 3.29 15.25 -19.27
N PRO A 213 3.12 15.70 -18.02
CA PRO A 213 3.32 17.10 -17.65
C PRO A 213 4.71 17.61 -18.02
N ASP A 214 4.88 18.93 -18.06
CA ASP A 214 6.21 19.53 -18.25
C ASP A 214 7.19 19.05 -17.17
N GLY A 215 8.42 18.73 -17.59
CA GLY A 215 9.45 18.20 -16.70
C GLY A 215 9.24 16.76 -16.24
N VAL A 216 8.24 16.04 -16.77
CA VAL A 216 7.98 14.61 -16.50
C VAL A 216 8.31 13.77 -17.73
N GLY A 217 8.93 12.60 -17.53
CA GLY A 217 9.40 11.75 -18.63
C GLY A 217 8.31 10.86 -19.21
N THR A 218 7.53 10.22 -18.34
CA THR A 218 6.40 9.36 -18.73
C THR A 218 5.30 9.50 -17.69
N ALA A 219 4.04 9.51 -18.13
CA ALA A 219 2.89 9.59 -17.25
C ALA A 219 1.81 8.59 -17.63
N PHE A 220 1.11 8.10 -16.60
CA PHE A 220 -0.08 7.30 -16.70
C PHE A 220 -1.14 7.91 -15.79
N SER A 221 -2.40 7.87 -16.21
CA SER A 221 -3.50 8.36 -15.39
C SER A 221 -4.75 7.49 -15.54
N CYS A 222 -5.60 7.55 -14.52
CA CYS A 222 -6.97 7.08 -14.58
C CYS A 222 -7.84 8.22 -15.16
N SER A 223 -8.66 7.89 -16.16
CA SER A 223 -9.55 8.83 -16.87
C SER A 223 -10.86 9.07 -16.15
#